data_AF-A0A382QHQ9-F1
#
_entry.id   AF-A0A382QHQ9-F1
#
_cell.length_a   1.000
_cell.length_b   1.000
_cell.length_c   1.000
_cell.angle_alpha   90.00
_cell.angle_beta   90.00
_cell.angle_gamma   90.00
#
_symmetry.space_group_name_H-M   'P 1'
#
loop_
_entity.id
_entity.type
_entity.pdbx_description
1 polymer ?
#
loop_
_entity_poly.entity_id
_entity_poly.type
_entity_poly.pdbx_seq_one_letter_code
_entity_poly.pdbx_strand_id
1 'polypeptide(L)'
;SWISHQELINRDKKIHFLKTHNALCTINNNKFTDKLNTAACIYIVRDPRNLVTSLSHHYELDYENAIKFITNKRKIIFPKTLNNKKDNCRDFNFISDWPGHYNSWKNISFCPIKIIKYEDLLADTRNIFISILKFISKFTKLDFKEEKISNALKTTNFDNLRRIEKKENFEESVISTKTNKKVKFFNLGKDNDWRRLLDKSTILRIEEKFKKEMNELNYI
;
A
#
# COMPACT_ATOMS: atom_id res chain seq x y z
N SER A 1 -22.59 -0.36 -6.07
CA SER A 1 -21.62 0.75 -6.16
C SER A 1 -20.70 0.74 -4.94
N TRP A 2 -19.48 1.27 -5.02
CA TRP A 2 -18.58 1.42 -3.87
C TRP A 2 -19.19 2.36 -2.80
N ILE A 3 -19.80 3.46 -3.24
CA ILE A 3 -20.43 4.46 -2.35
C ILE A 3 -21.48 3.82 -1.45
N SER A 4 -22.40 3.02 -2.01
CA SER A 4 -23.46 2.38 -1.22
C SER A 4 -22.93 1.49 -0.09
N HIS A 5 -21.81 0.79 -0.30
CA HIS A 5 -21.20 -0.03 0.77
C HIS A 5 -20.52 0.84 1.83
N GLN A 6 -19.92 1.97 1.44
CA GLN A 6 -19.34 2.91 2.39
C GLN A 6 -20.42 3.60 3.23
N GLU A 7 -21.56 3.94 2.63
CA GLU A 7 -22.72 4.46 3.35
C GLU A 7 -23.25 3.47 4.38
N LEU A 8 -23.25 2.16 4.05
CA LEU A 8 -23.60 1.10 5.00
C LEU A 8 -22.64 1.03 6.18
N ILE A 9 -21.32 1.07 5.93
CA ILE A 9 -20.28 1.09 6.96
C ILE A 9 -20.45 2.31 7.88
N ASN A 10 -20.74 3.47 7.30
CA ASN A 10 -20.84 4.75 8.01
C ASN A 10 -22.17 4.95 8.77
N ARG A 11 -23.10 3.97 8.76
CA ARG A 11 -24.38 4.06 9.49
C ARG A 11 -24.22 4.22 10.99
N ASP A 12 -23.15 3.67 11.56
CA ASP A 12 -22.86 3.78 12.99
C ASP A 12 -22.30 5.15 13.40
N LYS A 13 -21.99 6.02 12.42
CA LYS A 13 -21.44 7.36 12.58
C LYS A 13 -20.13 7.38 13.38
N LYS A 14 -19.33 6.31 13.30
CA LYS A 14 -18.00 6.21 13.92
C LYS A 14 -16.90 6.38 12.88
N ILE A 15 -15.70 6.70 13.37
CA ILE A 15 -14.49 6.70 12.54
C ILE A 15 -14.00 5.26 12.36
N HIS A 16 -13.87 4.85 11.10
CA HIS A 16 -13.32 3.55 10.72
C HIS A 16 -11.95 3.73 10.05
N PHE A 17 -11.00 2.86 10.37
CA PHE A 17 -9.72 2.78 9.67
C PHE A 17 -9.81 1.69 8.61
N LEU A 18 -9.92 2.10 7.34
CA LEU A 18 -10.06 1.20 6.21
C LEU A 18 -8.79 1.19 5.36
N LYS A 19 -8.40 0.00 4.87
CA LYS A 19 -7.28 -0.20 3.95
C LYS A 19 -7.82 -0.48 2.55
N THR A 20 -7.17 0.07 1.52
CA THR A 20 -7.46 -0.28 0.12
C THR A 20 -6.21 -0.22 -0.75
N HIS A 21 -6.23 -0.95 -1.87
CA HIS A 21 -5.27 -0.85 -2.96
C HIS A 21 -5.90 -0.25 -4.22
N ASN A 22 -7.15 0.23 -4.15
CA ASN A 22 -7.75 0.91 -5.29
C ASN A 22 -7.07 2.27 -5.52
N ALA A 23 -6.76 2.57 -6.79
CA ALA A 23 -6.60 3.93 -7.23
C ALA A 23 -7.92 4.68 -7.05
N LEU A 24 -7.85 5.99 -6.84
CA LEU A 24 -9.04 6.82 -6.85
C LEU A 24 -9.57 6.95 -8.28
N CYS A 25 -10.57 6.15 -8.61
CA CYS A 25 -11.09 6.03 -9.96
C CYS A 25 -12.63 6.13 -10.02
N THR A 26 -13.14 6.22 -11.24
CA THR A 26 -14.58 6.10 -11.54
C THR A 26 -14.75 5.03 -12.60
N ILE A 27 -15.55 4.00 -12.32
CA ILE A 27 -15.83 2.89 -13.24
C ILE A 27 -17.34 2.84 -13.47
N ASN A 28 -17.78 2.94 -14.73
CA ASN A 28 -19.21 2.96 -15.08
C ASN A 28 -20.03 3.96 -14.24
N ASN A 29 -19.53 5.19 -14.12
CA ASN A 29 -20.07 6.28 -13.29
C ASN A 29 -20.08 6.01 -11.76
N ASN A 30 -19.48 4.92 -11.29
CA ASN A 30 -19.31 4.65 -9.86
C ASN A 30 -17.95 5.15 -9.40
N LYS A 31 -17.93 6.23 -8.64
CA LYS A 31 -16.72 6.75 -7.96
C LYS A 31 -16.29 5.78 -6.87
N PHE A 32 -14.97 5.62 -6.69
CA PHE A 32 -14.43 4.78 -5.63
C PHE A 32 -14.82 5.28 -4.24
N THR A 33 -14.70 6.57 -3.95
CA THR A 33 -15.18 7.20 -2.72
C THR A 33 -15.51 8.67 -2.96
N ASP A 34 -15.98 9.38 -1.93
CA ASP A 34 -16.34 10.79 -1.96
C ASP A 34 -16.12 11.48 -0.60
N LYS A 35 -16.47 12.78 -0.54
CA LYS A 35 -16.36 13.61 0.66
C LYS A 35 -17.28 13.21 1.81
N LEU A 36 -18.36 12.48 1.54
CA LEU A 36 -19.33 12.07 2.55
C LEU A 36 -18.84 10.82 3.28
N ASN A 37 -18.08 9.98 2.58
CA ASN A 37 -17.64 8.69 3.07
C ASN A 37 -16.16 8.62 3.47
N THR A 38 -15.38 9.66 3.19
CA THR A 38 -13.96 9.72 3.55
C THR A 38 -13.64 10.99 4.35
N ALA A 39 -13.26 10.81 5.61
CA ALA A 39 -12.82 11.90 6.47
C ALA A 39 -11.39 12.39 6.15
N ALA A 40 -10.49 11.45 5.86
CA ALA A 40 -9.08 11.73 5.57
C ALA A 40 -8.41 10.54 4.86
N CYS A 41 -7.29 10.80 4.18
CA CYS A 41 -6.46 9.77 3.55
C CYS A 41 -5.03 9.79 4.09
N ILE A 42 -4.45 8.62 4.35
CA ILE A 42 -3.01 8.44 4.55
C ILE A 42 -2.52 7.60 3.38
N TYR A 43 -1.65 8.18 2.55
CA TYR A 43 -1.11 7.53 1.36
C TYR A 43 0.37 7.23 1.55
N ILE A 44 0.73 5.94 1.54
CA ILE A 44 2.12 5.50 1.63
C ILE A 44 2.62 5.21 0.21
N VAL A 45 3.59 5.99 -0.25
CA VAL A 45 4.29 5.78 -1.52
C VAL A 45 5.63 5.09 -1.26
N ARG A 46 6.11 4.31 -2.23
CA ARG A 46 7.41 3.65 -2.18
C ARG A 46 8.15 3.86 -3.50
N ASP A 47 9.47 3.92 -3.44
CA ASP A 47 10.32 3.97 -4.63
C ASP A 47 9.94 2.82 -5.60
N PRO A 48 9.58 3.11 -6.87
CA PRO A 48 9.13 2.10 -7.80
C PRO A 48 10.19 1.02 -8.07
N ARG A 49 11.49 1.33 -7.92
CA ARG A 49 12.59 0.36 -8.06
C ARG A 49 12.53 -0.69 -6.95
N ASN A 50 12.37 -0.27 -5.69
CA ASN A 50 12.17 -1.18 -4.56
C ASN A 50 10.80 -1.89 -4.60
N LEU A 51 9.79 -1.27 -5.21
CA LEU A 51 8.48 -1.89 -5.38
C LEU A 51 8.55 -3.08 -6.34
N VAL A 52 9.33 -3.00 -7.43
CA VAL A 52 9.53 -4.11 -8.38
C VAL A 52 10.07 -5.35 -7.70
N THR A 53 11.14 -5.22 -6.90
CA THR A 53 11.72 -6.37 -6.17
C THR A 53 10.75 -6.95 -5.15
N SER A 54 9.98 -6.08 -4.47
CA SER A 54 8.96 -6.49 -3.51
C SER A 54 7.80 -7.24 -4.16
N LEU A 55 7.33 -6.78 -5.34
CA LEU A 55 6.26 -7.42 -6.11
C LEU A 55 6.71 -8.74 -6.72
N SER A 56 7.95 -8.79 -7.23
CA SER A 56 8.58 -10.00 -7.74
C SER A 56 8.57 -11.11 -6.68
N HIS A 57 8.96 -10.79 -5.44
CA HIS A 57 8.87 -11.75 -4.34
C HIS A 57 7.42 -12.10 -3.98
N HIS A 58 6.56 -11.10 -3.76
CA HIS A 58 5.20 -11.33 -3.28
C HIS A 58 4.32 -12.09 -4.27
N TYR A 59 4.50 -11.91 -5.58
CA TYR A 59 3.72 -12.61 -6.61
C TYR A 59 4.52 -13.70 -7.35
N GLU A 60 5.73 -14.01 -6.90
CA GLU A 60 6.68 -14.94 -7.55
C GLU A 60 6.93 -14.63 -9.04
N LEU A 61 6.91 -13.34 -9.40
CA LEU A 61 7.13 -12.85 -10.76
C LEU A 61 8.63 -12.64 -11.02
N ASP A 62 9.06 -12.80 -12.26
CA ASP A 62 10.31 -12.18 -12.70
C ASP A 62 10.20 -10.63 -12.72
N TYR A 63 11.34 -9.95 -12.81
CA TYR A 63 11.37 -8.49 -12.79
C TYR A 63 10.64 -7.87 -13.99
N GLU A 64 10.67 -8.51 -15.16
CA GLU A 64 9.95 -8.02 -16.34
C GLU A 64 8.43 -8.00 -16.11
N ASN A 65 7.89 -9.05 -15.51
CA ASN A 65 6.48 -9.14 -15.18
C ASN A 65 6.11 -8.22 -14.00
N ALA A 66 7.01 -8.00 -13.05
CA ALA A 66 6.81 -7.01 -11.99
C ALA A 66 6.82 -5.56 -12.54
N ILE A 67 7.65 -5.24 -13.54
CA ILE A 67 7.62 -3.95 -14.25
C ILE A 67 6.32 -3.82 -15.05
N LYS A 68 5.91 -4.86 -15.78
CA LYS A 68 4.61 -4.88 -16.49
C LYS A 68 3.46 -4.66 -15.52
N PHE A 69 3.53 -5.19 -14.31
CA PHE A 69 2.54 -4.94 -13.26
C PHE A 69 2.39 -3.45 -12.97
N ILE A 70 3.49 -2.77 -12.65
CA ILE A 70 3.46 -1.35 -12.23
C ILE A 70 3.35 -0.35 -13.39
N THR A 71 3.46 -0.82 -14.63
CA THR A 71 3.26 -0.01 -15.85
C THR A 71 1.88 -0.21 -16.49
N ASN A 72 1.07 -1.15 -15.97
CA ASN A 72 -0.24 -1.46 -16.52
C ASN A 72 -1.33 -0.50 -15.99
N LYS A 73 -1.72 0.46 -16.84
CA LYS A 73 -2.80 1.44 -16.58
C LYS A 73 -4.18 0.86 -16.27
N ARG A 74 -4.39 -0.43 -16.52
CA ARG A 74 -5.65 -1.15 -16.24
C ARG A 74 -5.43 -2.31 -15.28
N LYS A 75 -4.40 -2.21 -14.42
CA LYS A 75 -4.09 -3.28 -13.48
C LYS A 75 -5.23 -3.47 -12.49
N ILE A 76 -5.69 -4.71 -12.38
CA ILE A 76 -6.65 -5.16 -11.37
C ILE A 76 -5.99 -6.28 -10.55
N ILE A 77 -6.26 -6.30 -9.26
CA ILE A 77 -5.98 -7.44 -8.37
C ILE A 77 -7.26 -7.89 -7.68
N PHE A 78 -7.30 -9.16 -7.27
CA PHE A 78 -8.43 -9.75 -6.57
C PHE A 78 -8.03 -10.10 -5.13
N PRO A 79 -8.92 -9.92 -4.14
CA PRO A 79 -8.71 -10.43 -2.79
C PRO A 79 -8.55 -11.95 -2.80
N LYS A 80 -7.66 -12.45 -1.92
CA LYS A 80 -7.29 -13.86 -1.84
C LYS A 80 -8.44 -14.78 -1.41
N THR A 81 -9.44 -14.24 -0.70
CA THR A 81 -10.63 -15.00 -0.25
C THR A 81 -11.49 -15.53 -1.40
N LEU A 82 -11.31 -15.00 -2.63
CA LEU A 82 -12.07 -15.41 -3.82
C LEU A 82 -11.40 -16.49 -4.67
N ASN A 83 -10.33 -17.14 -4.18
CA ASN A 83 -9.65 -18.23 -4.92
C ASN A 83 -10.49 -19.51 -5.08
N ASN A 84 -11.68 -19.59 -4.46
CA ASN A 84 -12.65 -20.62 -4.80
C ASN A 84 -13.42 -20.19 -6.05
N LYS A 85 -13.29 -20.97 -7.13
CA LYS A 85 -14.03 -20.79 -8.41
C LYS A 85 -15.56 -20.70 -8.28
N LYS A 86 -16.12 -20.94 -7.09
CA LYS A 86 -17.56 -20.85 -6.77
C LYS A 86 -17.97 -19.53 -6.10
N ASP A 87 -17.02 -18.73 -5.62
CA ASP A 87 -17.32 -17.41 -5.09
C ASP A 87 -17.35 -16.42 -6.26
N ASN A 88 -18.57 -16.03 -6.62
CA ASN A 88 -18.82 -14.99 -7.62
C ASN A 88 -17.86 -13.82 -7.39
N CYS A 89 -17.04 -13.53 -8.39
CA CYS A 89 -16.02 -12.49 -8.43
C CYS A 89 -16.67 -11.11 -8.16
N ARG A 90 -16.84 -10.73 -6.88
CA ARG A 90 -17.56 -9.52 -6.47
C ARG A 90 -16.66 -8.43 -5.92
N ASP A 91 -15.46 -8.78 -5.42
CA ASP A 91 -14.47 -7.80 -4.97
C ASP A 91 -13.23 -7.81 -5.85
N PHE A 92 -12.81 -6.62 -6.27
CA PHE A 92 -11.58 -6.37 -6.99
C PHE A 92 -10.99 -5.02 -6.54
N ASN A 93 -9.67 -4.86 -6.71
CA ASN A 93 -9.03 -3.56 -6.58
C ASN A 93 -8.48 -3.15 -7.94
N PHE A 94 -8.98 -2.04 -8.47
CA PHE A 94 -8.41 -1.38 -9.64
C PHE A 94 -7.22 -0.52 -9.20
N ILE A 95 -6.00 -0.92 -9.56
CA ILE A 95 -4.76 -0.26 -9.12
C ILE A 95 -4.27 0.79 -10.12
N SER A 96 -4.48 0.61 -11.43
CA SER A 96 -3.74 1.36 -12.47
C SER A 96 -2.21 1.08 -12.43
N ASP A 97 -1.46 1.83 -13.24
CA ASP A 97 0.00 1.94 -13.16
C ASP A 97 0.44 2.78 -11.95
N TRP A 98 1.72 2.69 -11.59
CA TRP A 98 2.29 3.40 -10.45
C TRP A 98 2.04 4.92 -10.44
N PRO A 99 2.31 5.68 -11.53
CA PRO A 99 2.06 7.11 -11.55
C PRO A 99 0.56 7.42 -11.56
N GLY A 100 -0.28 6.60 -12.22
CA GLY A 100 -1.73 6.76 -12.20
C GLY A 100 -2.30 6.58 -10.79
N HIS A 101 -1.84 5.57 -10.06
CA HIS A 101 -2.24 5.33 -8.68
C HIS A 101 -1.82 6.51 -7.78
N TYR A 102 -0.55 6.93 -7.84
CA TYR A 102 -0.04 8.06 -7.05
C TYR A 102 -0.78 9.36 -7.32
N ASN A 103 -0.90 9.75 -8.60
CA ASN A 103 -1.56 10.99 -8.98
C ASN A 103 -3.06 10.99 -8.67
N SER A 104 -3.73 9.83 -8.71
CA SER A 104 -5.16 9.72 -8.37
C SER A 104 -5.43 10.10 -6.91
N TRP A 105 -4.54 9.72 -5.99
CA TRP A 105 -4.67 10.01 -4.57
C TRP A 105 -4.04 11.33 -4.16
N LYS A 106 -2.87 11.68 -4.70
CA LYS A 106 -2.18 12.93 -4.36
C LYS A 106 -3.04 14.18 -4.62
N ASN A 107 -3.78 14.18 -5.72
CA ASN A 107 -4.50 15.36 -6.22
C ASN A 107 -5.93 15.48 -5.68
N ILE A 108 -6.27 14.76 -4.61
CA ILE A 108 -7.62 14.89 -4.03
C ILE A 108 -7.81 16.27 -3.39
N SER A 109 -9.00 16.82 -3.58
CA SER A 109 -9.42 18.09 -2.99
C SER A 109 -10.61 17.95 -2.03
N PHE A 110 -11.17 16.75 -1.92
CA PHE A 110 -12.42 16.52 -1.19
C PHE A 110 -12.22 16.15 0.29
N CYS A 111 -11.01 15.76 0.69
CA CYS A 111 -10.64 15.53 2.08
C CYS A 111 -9.12 15.77 2.29
N PRO A 112 -8.67 15.97 3.53
CA PRO A 112 -7.25 16.07 3.83
C PRO A 112 -6.49 14.78 3.52
N ILE A 113 -5.31 14.90 2.91
CA ILE A 113 -4.40 13.79 2.64
C ILE A 113 -3.04 14.00 3.32
N LYS A 114 -2.48 12.92 3.86
CA LYS A 114 -1.08 12.86 4.31
C LYS A 114 -0.32 11.85 3.47
N ILE A 115 0.63 12.32 2.67
CA ILE A 115 1.52 11.47 1.86
C ILE A 115 2.78 11.17 2.67
N ILE A 116 3.20 9.92 2.65
CA ILE A 116 4.35 9.41 3.40
C ILE A 116 5.18 8.55 2.45
N LYS A 117 6.47 8.84 2.31
CA LYS A 117 7.40 7.94 1.63
C LYS A 117 7.79 6.82 2.59
N TYR A 118 7.74 5.59 2.11
CA TYR A 118 8.18 4.42 2.86
C TYR A 118 9.64 4.57 3.32
N GLU A 119 10.47 5.16 2.47
CA GLU A 119 11.88 5.43 2.73
C GLU A 119 12.08 6.42 3.89
N ASP A 120 11.23 7.45 4.02
CA ASP A 120 11.27 8.37 5.16
C ASP A 120 10.84 7.67 6.45
N LEU A 121 9.86 6.76 6.37
CA LEU A 121 9.43 5.94 7.51
C LEU A 121 10.56 5.00 7.99
N LEU A 122 11.43 4.53 7.10
CA LEU A 122 12.61 3.75 7.48
C LEU A 122 13.70 4.62 8.12
N ALA A 123 13.89 5.84 7.62
CA ALA A 123 14.91 6.75 8.12
C ALA A 123 14.58 7.33 9.50
N ASP A 124 13.32 7.69 9.75
CA ASP A 124 12.88 8.31 11.00
C ASP A 124 11.49 7.82 11.42
N THR A 125 11.40 6.54 11.75
CA THR A 125 10.13 5.86 12.06
C THR A 125 9.34 6.57 13.17
N ARG A 126 10.03 7.02 14.22
CA ARG A 126 9.38 7.61 15.40
C ARG A 126 8.73 8.94 15.06
N ASN A 127 9.44 9.86 14.39
CA ASN A 127 8.88 11.18 14.09
C ASN A 127 7.79 11.09 13.03
N ILE A 128 7.94 10.23 12.01
CA ILE A 128 6.89 9.97 11.03
C ILE A 128 5.64 9.38 11.71
N PHE A 129 5.80 8.41 12.60
CA PHE A 129 4.69 7.83 13.35
C PHE A 129 3.95 8.89 14.20
N ILE A 130 4.68 9.72 14.95
CA ILE A 130 4.08 10.84 15.71
C ILE A 130 3.36 11.81 14.77
N SER A 131 3.92 12.11 13.61
CA SER A 131 3.30 12.97 12.59
C SER A 131 1.99 12.38 12.05
N ILE A 132 1.91 11.05 11.90
CA ILE A 132 0.67 10.34 11.56
C ILE A 132 -0.36 10.47 12.68
N LEU A 133 0.04 10.25 13.94
CA LEU A 133 -0.86 10.38 15.08
C LEU A 133 -1.42 11.80 15.19
N LYS A 134 -0.59 12.84 15.01
CA LYS A 134 -1.01 14.25 14.97
C LYS A 134 -1.97 14.56 13.82
N PHE A 135 -1.85 13.85 12.70
CA PHE A 135 -2.79 13.99 11.59
C PHE A 135 -4.14 13.34 11.92
N ILE A 136 -4.13 12.11 12.45
CA ILE A 136 -5.33 11.37 12.84
C ILE A 136 -6.07 12.08 13.98
N SER A 137 -5.35 12.71 14.92
CA SER A 137 -5.96 13.40 16.07
C SER A 137 -6.83 14.60 15.69
N LYS A 138 -6.77 15.06 14.44
CA LYS A 138 -7.68 16.09 13.90
C LYS A 138 -9.10 15.55 13.69
N PHE A 139 -9.26 14.23 13.58
CA PHE A 139 -10.52 13.57 13.24
C PHE A 139 -11.07 12.67 14.34
N THR A 140 -10.22 12.24 15.27
CA THR A 140 -10.61 11.38 16.38
C THR A 140 -9.79 11.69 17.63
N LYS A 141 -10.33 11.35 18.81
CA LYS A 141 -9.64 11.54 20.09
C LYS A 141 -8.53 10.49 20.21
N LEU A 142 -7.28 10.93 20.27
CA LEU A 142 -6.11 10.07 20.50
C LEU A 142 -5.36 10.48 21.76
N ASP A 143 -4.89 9.47 22.48
CA ASP A 143 -4.11 9.61 23.71
C ASP A 143 -2.62 9.47 23.40
N PHE A 144 -1.88 10.58 23.45
CA PHE A 144 -0.45 10.66 23.11
C PHE A 144 0.45 10.28 24.29
N LYS A 145 0.22 9.09 24.87
CA LYS A 145 1.10 8.56 25.93
C LYS A 145 2.37 8.01 25.32
N GLU A 146 3.52 8.48 25.82
CA GLU A 146 4.84 8.03 25.38
C GLU A 146 5.00 6.51 25.49
N GLU A 147 4.50 5.90 26.55
CA GLU A 147 4.50 4.46 26.75
C GLU A 147 3.76 3.72 25.62
N LYS A 148 2.59 4.21 25.20
CA LYS A 148 1.82 3.63 24.09
C LYS A 148 2.56 3.77 22.77
N ILE A 149 3.20 4.92 22.52
CA ILE A 149 3.98 5.18 21.32
C ILE A 149 5.19 4.23 21.26
N SER A 150 5.96 4.15 22.35
CA SER A 150 7.11 3.25 22.48
C SER A 150 6.70 1.79 22.31
N ASN A 151 5.60 1.36 22.94
CA ASN A 151 5.09 0.01 22.79
C ASN A 151 4.63 -0.29 21.36
N ALA A 152 3.94 0.64 20.69
CA ALA A 152 3.54 0.47 19.30
C ALA A 152 4.76 0.32 18.38
N LEU A 153 5.77 1.20 18.51
CA LEU A 153 7.02 1.10 17.75
C LEU A 153 7.75 -0.22 18.01
N LYS A 154 7.84 -0.65 19.27
CA LYS A 154 8.48 -1.92 19.65
C LYS A 154 7.74 -3.13 19.09
N THR A 155 6.41 -3.17 19.19
CA THR A 155 5.61 -4.33 18.79
C THR A 155 5.39 -4.42 17.27
N THR A 156 5.43 -3.29 16.56
CA THR A 156 5.24 -3.23 15.10
C THR A 156 6.54 -3.14 14.30
N ASN A 157 7.70 -3.25 14.95
CA ASN A 157 8.97 -3.29 14.23
C ASN A 157 9.05 -4.53 13.32
N PHE A 158 9.79 -4.40 12.22
CA PHE A 158 9.87 -5.41 11.16
C PHE A 158 10.32 -6.79 11.68
N ASP A 159 11.34 -6.85 12.53
CA ASP A 159 11.88 -8.12 13.03
C ASP A 159 10.88 -8.82 13.95
N ASN A 160 10.14 -8.07 14.76
CA ASN A 160 9.09 -8.62 15.61
C ASN A 160 7.93 -9.15 14.76
N LEU A 161 7.46 -8.40 13.76
CA LEU A 161 6.39 -8.86 12.86
C LEU A 161 6.81 -10.10 12.06
N ARG A 162 8.05 -10.14 11.56
CA ARG A 162 8.63 -11.31 10.89
C ARG A 162 8.70 -12.54 11.82
N ARG A 163 8.99 -12.33 13.10
CA ARG A 163 8.98 -13.40 14.11
C ARG A 163 7.57 -13.92 14.38
N ILE A 164 6.57 -13.03 14.45
CA ILE A 164 5.15 -13.40 14.62
C ILE A 164 4.66 -14.16 13.40
N GLU A 165 4.95 -13.69 12.17
CA GLU A 165 4.58 -14.39 10.93
C GLU A 165 5.09 -15.84 10.92
N LYS A 166 6.32 -16.10 11.37
CA LYS A 166 6.85 -17.47 11.43
C LYS A 166 6.09 -18.38 12.39
N LYS A 167 5.46 -17.83 13.43
CA LYS A 167 4.72 -18.60 14.44
C LYS A 167 3.25 -18.76 14.08
N GLU A 168 2.62 -17.69 13.59
CA GLU A 168 1.15 -17.59 13.46
C GLU A 168 0.69 -17.53 12.00
N ASN A 169 1.63 -17.51 11.04
CA ASN A 169 1.41 -17.10 9.66
C ASN A 169 0.88 -15.66 9.54
N PHE A 170 0.78 -15.17 8.31
CA PHE A 170 0.10 -13.91 8.01
C PHE A 170 -0.97 -14.15 6.93
N GLU A 171 -2.11 -13.49 7.08
CA GLU A 171 -3.29 -13.73 6.23
C GLU A 171 -3.02 -13.28 4.78
N GLU A 172 -2.37 -12.12 4.63
CA GLU A 172 -2.04 -11.54 3.32
C GLU A 172 -0.84 -12.22 2.63
N SER A 173 -0.17 -13.19 3.26
CA SER A 173 0.90 -13.96 2.60
C SER A 173 0.32 -14.80 1.47
N VAL A 174 0.84 -14.70 0.24
CA VAL A 174 0.39 -15.54 -0.88
C VAL A 174 0.83 -17.00 -0.72
N ILE A 175 0.11 -17.92 -1.36
CA ILE A 175 0.56 -19.30 -1.51
C ILE A 175 1.37 -19.39 -2.80
N SER A 176 2.60 -19.86 -2.68
CA SER A 176 3.51 -20.08 -3.80
C SER A 176 2.91 -21.11 -4.76
N THR A 177 2.86 -20.79 -6.05
CA THR A 177 2.41 -21.75 -7.07
C THR A 177 3.46 -22.83 -7.34
N LYS A 178 4.71 -22.55 -6.98
CA LYS A 178 5.85 -23.45 -7.18
C LYS A 178 6.01 -24.47 -6.05
N THR A 179 5.78 -24.04 -4.82
CA THR A 179 6.08 -24.84 -3.61
C THR A 179 4.85 -25.22 -2.79
N ASN A 180 3.68 -24.67 -3.12
CA ASN A 180 2.44 -24.79 -2.35
C ASN A 180 2.58 -24.38 -0.87
N LYS A 181 3.58 -23.54 -0.56
CA LYS A 181 3.84 -22.99 0.78
C LYS A 181 3.58 -21.49 0.79
N LYS A 182 3.31 -20.91 1.96
CA LYS A 182 3.18 -19.44 2.09
C LYS A 182 4.50 -18.77 1.75
N VAL A 183 4.46 -17.79 0.85
CA VAL A 183 5.56 -16.86 0.60
C VAL A 183 5.68 -15.93 1.81
N LYS A 184 6.90 -15.72 2.31
CA LYS A 184 7.16 -14.81 3.44
C LYS A 184 6.72 -13.38 3.07
N PHE A 185 5.80 -12.82 3.84
CA PHE A 185 5.33 -11.45 3.68
C PHE A 185 6.37 -10.45 4.20
N PHE A 186 6.92 -10.69 5.40
CA PHE A 186 8.00 -9.88 5.95
C PHE A 186 9.35 -10.40 5.42
N ASN A 187 9.66 -10.02 4.17
CA ASN A 187 10.84 -10.51 3.44
C ASN A 187 12.14 -9.77 3.81
N LEU A 188 12.49 -8.72 3.05
CA LEU A 188 13.76 -7.99 3.19
C LEU A 188 13.64 -6.71 4.01
N GLY A 189 12.45 -6.09 4.08
CA GLY A 189 12.28 -4.84 4.84
C GLY A 189 13.26 -3.75 4.40
N LYS A 190 14.09 -3.27 5.34
CA LYS A 190 15.16 -2.29 5.12
C LYS A 190 16.29 -2.80 4.21
N ASP A 191 16.47 -4.11 4.12
CA ASP A 191 17.51 -4.73 3.30
C ASP A 191 17.08 -4.87 1.82
N ASN A 192 15.85 -4.44 1.49
CA ASN A 192 15.40 -4.37 0.11
C ASN A 192 16.06 -3.16 -0.57
N ASP A 193 17.22 -3.39 -1.18
CA ASP A 193 18.01 -2.35 -1.83
C ASP A 193 18.11 -2.62 -3.34
N TRP A 194 17.28 -1.91 -4.11
CA TRP A 194 17.24 -2.02 -5.58
C TRP A 194 18.60 -1.85 -6.25
N ARG A 195 19.52 -1.08 -5.66
CA ARG A 195 20.88 -0.85 -6.19
C ARG A 195 21.70 -2.12 -6.32
N ARG A 196 21.43 -3.11 -5.46
CA ARG A 196 22.10 -4.41 -5.43
C ARG A 196 21.32 -5.50 -6.17
N LEU A 197 20.00 -5.32 -6.28
CA LEU A 197 19.08 -6.37 -6.71
C LEU A 197 18.68 -6.25 -8.19
N LEU A 198 18.71 -5.05 -8.76
CA LEU A 198 18.31 -4.77 -10.14
C LEU A 198 19.52 -4.48 -11.02
N ASP A 199 19.43 -4.88 -12.28
CA ASP A 199 20.42 -4.50 -13.28
C ASP A 199 20.23 -3.05 -13.74
N LYS A 200 21.28 -2.49 -14.35
CA LYS A 200 21.30 -1.08 -14.79
C LYS A 200 20.20 -0.79 -15.83
N SER A 201 19.92 -1.74 -16.73
CA SER A 201 18.86 -1.61 -17.74
C SER A 201 17.48 -1.47 -17.11
N THR A 202 17.18 -2.27 -16.09
CA THR A 202 15.92 -2.23 -15.36
C THR A 202 15.76 -0.90 -14.63
N ILE A 203 16.82 -0.46 -13.94
CA ILE A 203 16.83 0.82 -13.22
C ILE A 203 16.52 1.97 -14.17
N LEU A 204 17.27 2.09 -15.28
CA LEU A 204 17.07 3.16 -16.26
C LEU A 204 15.66 3.15 -16.85
N ARG A 205 15.13 1.97 -17.19
CA ARG A 205 13.78 1.84 -17.74
C ARG A 205 12.70 2.32 -16.74
N ILE A 206 12.86 2.03 -15.45
CA ILE A 206 11.92 2.48 -14.41
C ILE A 206 12.03 4.01 -14.24
N GLU A 207 13.25 4.54 -14.18
CA GLU A 207 13.51 5.97 -14.03
C GLU A 207 12.97 6.77 -15.21
N GLU A 208 13.21 6.32 -16.45
CA GLU A 208 12.65 6.96 -17.65
C GLU A 208 11.12 6.94 -17.64
N LYS A 209 10.52 5.80 -17.27
CA LYS A 209 9.07 5.62 -17.30
C LYS A 209 8.34 6.48 -16.27
N PHE A 210 8.93 6.67 -15.10
CA PHE A 210 8.31 7.33 -13.95
C PHE A 210 9.03 8.62 -13.54
N LYS A 211 9.85 9.18 -14.44
CA LYS A 211 10.74 10.33 -14.18
C LYS A 211 10.05 11.48 -13.47
N LYS A 212 8.85 11.85 -13.92
CA LYS A 212 8.10 13.00 -13.40
C LYS A 212 7.78 12.83 -11.92
N GLU A 213 7.09 11.76 -11.56
CA GLU A 213 6.68 11.50 -10.18
C GLU A 213 7.86 11.12 -9.29
N MET A 214 8.91 10.48 -9.84
CA MET A 214 10.12 10.19 -9.09
C MET A 214 10.92 11.47 -8.74
N ASN A 215 11.04 12.42 -9.66
CA ASN A 215 11.60 13.75 -9.36
C ASN A 215 10.77 14.46 -8.30
N GLU A 216 9.44 14.45 -8.42
CA GLU A 216 8.54 15.10 -7.45
C GLU A 216 8.70 14.54 -6.03
N LEU A 217 8.94 13.23 -5.91
CA LEU A 217 9.16 12.54 -4.65
C LEU A 217 10.62 12.57 -4.17
N ASN A 218 11.52 13.20 -4.94
CA ASN A 218 12.97 13.24 -4.70
C ASN A 218 13.58 11.83 -4.60
N TYR A 219 13.22 10.93 -5.52
CA TYR A 219 13.85 9.61 -5.67
C TYR A 219 15.02 9.62 -6.67
N ILE A 220 15.02 10.59 -7.58
CA ILE A 220 16.06 10.88 -8.57
C ILE A 220 16.26 12.40 -8.66
#